data_AF-A0A318L9B2-F1
#
_entry.id   AF-A0A318L9B2-F1
#
_cell.length_a   1.000
_cell.length_b   1.000
_cell.length_c   1.000
_cell.angle_alpha   90.00
_cell.angle_beta   90.00
_cell.angle_gamma   90.00
#
_symmetry.space_group_name_H-M   'P 1'
#
loop_
_entity.id
_entity.type
_entity.pdbx_description
1 polymer ?
#
loop_
_entity_poly.entity_id
_entity_poly.type
_entity_poly.pdbx_seq_one_letter_code
_entity_poly.pdbx_strand_id
1 'polypeptide(L)'
;MLTPLSYPELLGGATMTAVLEVLLMLAVPKWRRPGLIATTAAIGFLVPAGWQIVLKLTHSYEFYTDLPLKIFPISWQDTGSGIATYTVRSLLLTFGPMRNQPARDVANLSMATGAVALLVDIYLY
;
A
#
# COMPACT_ATOMS: atom_id res chain seq x y z
N MET A 1 -1.94 2.59 -26.34
CA MET A 1 -3.03 2.39 -25.37
C MET A 1 -2.42 1.65 -24.19
N LEU A 2 -2.42 2.24 -23.00
CA LEU A 2 -2.01 1.53 -21.79
C LEU A 2 -3.04 0.43 -21.55
N THR A 3 -2.62 -0.83 -21.61
CA THR A 3 -3.52 -1.96 -21.35
C THR A 3 -3.79 -2.03 -19.86
N PRO A 4 -5.07 -2.07 -19.43
CA PRO A 4 -5.39 -2.17 -18.01
C PRO A 4 -4.89 -3.49 -17.43
N LEU A 5 -4.41 -3.44 -16.19
CA LEU A 5 -3.99 -4.63 -15.46
C LEU A 5 -5.12 -5.68 -15.44
N SER A 6 -4.76 -6.93 -15.71
CA SER A 6 -5.62 -8.07 -15.49
C SER A 6 -5.90 -8.26 -14.00
N TYR A 7 -6.98 -8.97 -13.65
CA TYR A 7 -7.28 -9.24 -12.23
C TYR A 7 -6.17 -10.05 -11.52
N PRO A 8 -5.58 -11.09 -12.13
CA PRO A 8 -4.47 -11.81 -11.51
C PRO A 8 -3.26 -10.92 -11.25
N GLU A 9 -2.95 -10.03 -12.18
CA GLU A 9 -1.87 -9.06 -12.04
C GLU A 9 -2.09 -8.15 -10.82
N LEU A 10 -3.23 -7.46 -10.79
CA LEU A 10 -3.64 -6.60 -9.69
C LEU A 10 -3.56 -7.31 -8.32
N LEU A 11 -4.06 -8.56 -8.25
CA LEU A 11 -4.00 -9.36 -7.02
C LEU A 11 -2.58 -9.81 -6.68
N GLY A 12 -1.74 -10.06 -7.68
CA GLY A 12 -0.32 -10.34 -7.51
C GLY A 12 0.42 -9.16 -6.88
N GLY A 13 0.18 -7.94 -7.37
CA GLY A 13 0.74 -6.71 -6.80
C GLY A 13 0.30 -6.49 -5.35
N ALA A 14 -1.00 -6.61 -5.08
CA ALA A 14 -1.54 -6.52 -3.71
C ALA A 14 -0.96 -7.58 -2.76
N THR A 15 -0.76 -8.81 -3.26
CA THR A 15 -0.11 -9.88 -2.48
C THR A 15 1.34 -9.53 -2.18
N MET A 16 2.07 -9.01 -3.16
CA MET A 16 3.46 -8.58 -2.98
C MET A 16 3.57 -7.45 -1.95
N THR A 17 2.68 -6.46 -1.99
CA THR A 17 2.59 -5.39 -0.99
C THR A 17 2.40 -5.96 0.41
N ALA A 18 1.43 -6.86 0.60
CA ALA A 18 1.21 -7.50 1.90
C ALA A 18 2.45 -8.27 2.39
N VAL A 19 3.12 -9.02 1.49
CA VAL A 19 4.34 -9.77 1.82
C VAL A 19 5.47 -8.82 2.24
N LEU A 20 5.76 -7.78 1.46
CA LEU A 20 6.84 -6.84 1.76
C LEU A 20 6.58 -6.04 3.04
N GLU A 21 5.33 -5.67 3.33
CA GLU A 21 4.98 -5.02 4.59
C GLU A 21 5.15 -5.97 5.78
N VAL A 22 4.78 -7.25 5.66
CA VAL A 22 5.05 -8.25 6.70
C VAL A 22 6.55 -8.39 6.92
N LEU A 23 7.35 -8.47 5.86
CA LEU A 23 8.82 -8.52 5.97
C LEU A 23 9.37 -7.27 6.67
N LEU A 24 8.88 -6.08 6.33
CA LEU A 24 9.23 -4.83 7.02
C LEU A 24 8.89 -4.89 8.52
N MET A 25 7.71 -5.38 8.88
CA MET A 25 7.30 -5.56 10.26
C MET A 25 8.16 -6.55 11.02
N LEU A 26 8.55 -7.64 10.36
CA LEU A 26 9.48 -8.62 10.91
C LEU A 26 10.89 -8.05 11.03
N ALA A 27 11.32 -7.12 10.19
CA ALA A 27 12.62 -6.46 10.30
C ALA A 27 12.73 -5.52 11.51
N VAL A 28 11.62 -4.94 11.97
CA VAL A 28 11.59 -3.91 13.02
C VAL A 28 11.05 -4.48 14.34
N PRO A 29 11.89 -4.77 15.36
CA PRO A 29 11.48 -5.51 16.56
C PRO A 29 10.26 -4.95 17.29
N LYS A 30 10.15 -3.62 17.39
CA LYS A 30 9.02 -2.95 18.06
C LYS A 30 7.65 -3.18 17.39
N TRP A 31 7.63 -3.62 16.13
CA TRP A 31 6.41 -3.88 15.35
C TRP A 31 5.99 -5.35 15.34
N ARG A 32 6.78 -6.27 15.90
CA ARG A 32 6.56 -7.73 15.84
C ARG A 32 5.43 -8.24 16.75
N ARG A 33 4.24 -7.63 16.69
CA ARG A 33 3.06 -8.04 17.44
C ARG A 33 2.12 -8.78 16.48
N PRO A 34 1.70 -10.03 16.77
CA PRO A 34 0.91 -10.84 15.82
C PRO A 34 -0.35 -10.13 15.29
N GLY A 35 -1.10 -9.47 16.17
CA GLY A 35 -2.29 -8.70 15.75
C GLY A 35 -1.94 -7.53 14.82
N LEU A 36 -0.82 -6.85 15.06
CA LEU A 36 -0.37 -5.75 14.22
C LEU A 36 0.13 -6.23 12.85
N ILE A 37 0.80 -7.39 12.81
CA ILE A 37 1.23 -8.04 11.57
C ILE A 37 0.03 -8.46 10.75
N ALA A 38 -0.95 -9.14 11.36
CA ALA A 38 -2.17 -9.56 10.69
C ALA A 38 -2.97 -8.37 10.14
N THR A 39 -3.15 -7.31 10.94
CA THR A 39 -3.80 -6.07 10.48
C THR A 39 -3.05 -5.43 9.33
N THR A 40 -1.71 -5.36 9.40
CA THR A 40 -0.91 -4.74 8.35
C THR A 40 -1.00 -5.53 7.05
N ALA A 41 -0.82 -6.86 7.10
CA ALA A 41 -0.95 -7.73 5.95
C ALA A 41 -2.34 -7.63 5.28
N ALA A 42 -3.41 -7.61 6.09
CA ALA A 42 -4.77 -7.47 5.58
C ALA A 42 -4.95 -6.12 4.85
N ILE A 43 -4.48 -5.02 5.42
CA ILE A 43 -4.57 -3.69 4.81
C ILE A 43 -3.69 -3.60 3.55
N GLY A 44 -2.47 -4.15 3.60
CA GLY A 44 -1.51 -4.15 2.50
C GLY A 44 -1.99 -4.92 1.28
N PHE A 45 -2.91 -5.87 1.49
CA PHE A 45 -3.61 -6.53 0.39
C PHE A 45 -4.87 -5.76 -0.04
N LEU A 46 -5.79 -5.50 0.90
CA LEU A 46 -7.13 -5.01 0.59
C LEU A 46 -7.13 -3.59 0.02
N VAL A 47 -6.25 -2.71 0.50
CA VAL A 47 -6.26 -1.30 0.07
C VAL A 47 -5.67 -1.12 -1.34
N PRO A 48 -4.48 -1.66 -1.67
CA PRO A 48 -3.97 -1.61 -3.04
C PRO A 48 -4.89 -2.33 -4.03
N ALA A 49 -5.42 -3.51 -3.66
CA ALA A 49 -6.38 -4.20 -4.52
C ALA A 49 -7.65 -3.36 -4.76
N GLY A 50 -8.21 -2.76 -3.70
CA GLY A 50 -9.36 -1.89 -3.80
C GLY A 50 -9.11 -0.66 -4.67
N TRP A 51 -7.95 -0.02 -4.52
CA TRP A 51 -7.54 1.13 -5.33
C TRP A 51 -7.49 0.78 -6.82
N GLN A 52 -6.83 -0.32 -7.15
CA GLN A 52 -6.70 -0.78 -8.53
C GLN A 52 -8.05 -1.20 -9.13
N ILE A 53 -8.93 -1.81 -8.32
CA ILE A 53 -10.31 -2.13 -8.75
C ILE A 53 -11.08 -0.85 -9.07
N VAL A 54 -10.97 0.19 -8.22
CA VAL A 54 -11.61 1.49 -8.49
C VAL A 54 -11.13 2.05 -9.82
N LEU A 55 -9.82 2.16 -10.04
CA LEU A 55 -9.26 2.69 -11.30
C LEU A 55 -9.73 1.90 -12.52
N LYS A 56 -9.81 0.57 -12.40
CA LYS A 56 -10.29 -0.31 -13.47
C LYS A 56 -11.78 -0.09 -13.77
N LEU A 57 -12.61 0.03 -12.74
CA LEU A 57 -14.05 0.25 -12.88
C LEU A 57 -14.39 1.67 -13.36
N THR A 58 -13.56 2.66 -13.05
CA THR A 58 -13.74 4.05 -13.47
C THR A 58 -13.06 4.36 -14.81
N HIS A 59 -12.42 3.38 -15.44
CA HIS A 59 -11.67 3.55 -16.69
C HIS A 59 -10.58 4.64 -16.62
N SER A 60 -9.98 4.84 -15.44
CA SER A 60 -9.03 5.94 -15.19
C SER A 60 -7.60 5.55 -15.60
N TYR A 61 -7.42 5.16 -16.86
CA TYR A 61 -6.16 4.60 -17.36
C TYR A 61 -5.06 5.66 -17.52
N GLU A 62 -5.43 6.94 -17.56
CA GLU A 62 -4.49 8.06 -17.61
C GLU A 62 -3.67 8.20 -16.33
N PHE A 63 -4.13 7.61 -15.21
CA PHE A 63 -3.42 7.63 -13.93
C PHE A 63 -2.14 6.78 -13.94
N TYR A 64 -2.00 5.87 -14.91
CA TYR A 64 -0.81 5.03 -15.14
C TYR A 64 0.26 5.75 -15.98
N THR A 65 0.18 7.08 -16.07
CA THR A 65 1.18 7.87 -16.80
C THR A 65 2.34 8.19 -15.87
N ASP A 66 3.46 7.52 -16.10
CA ASP A 66 4.68 7.72 -15.32
C ASP A 66 5.32 9.08 -15.61
N LEU A 67 5.92 9.64 -14.58
CA LEU A 67 6.83 10.78 -14.72
C LEU A 67 8.05 10.37 -15.57
N PRO A 68 8.57 11.23 -16.47
CA PRO A 68 9.72 10.91 -17.31
C PRO A 68 11.06 10.95 -16.54
N LEU A 69 11.08 10.45 -15.31
CA LEU A 69 12.27 10.27 -14.47
C LEU A 69 12.57 8.78 -14.34
N LYS A 70 13.57 8.29 -15.07
CA LYS A 70 13.90 6.85 -15.15
C LYS A 70 14.18 6.16 -13.81
N ILE A 71 14.70 6.89 -12.82
CA ILE A 71 15.03 6.33 -11.50
C ILE A 71 13.82 6.24 -10.57
N PHE A 72 12.78 7.01 -10.83
CA PHE A 72 11.58 7.10 -10.01
C PHE A 72 10.38 7.45 -10.92
N PRO A 73 9.93 6.49 -11.75
CA PRO A 73 8.86 6.69 -12.72
C PRO A 73 7.49 6.66 -12.02
N ILE A 74 7.27 7.60 -11.09
CA ILE A 74 6.04 7.65 -10.30
C ILE A 74 4.86 8.14 -11.13
N SER A 75 3.70 7.52 -10.94
CA SER A 75 2.42 7.87 -11.55
C SER A 75 1.40 8.36 -10.52
N TRP A 76 0.25 8.85 -11.00
CA TRP A 76 -0.87 9.18 -10.12
C TRP A 76 -1.51 7.93 -9.52
N GLN A 77 -1.43 6.80 -10.21
CA GLN A 77 -1.88 5.51 -9.69
C GLN A 77 -1.06 5.11 -8.46
N ASP A 78 0.27 5.22 -8.49
CA ASP A 78 1.15 4.81 -7.36
C ASP A 78 1.02 5.77 -6.18
N THR A 79 0.87 7.05 -6.48
CA THR A 79 0.63 8.08 -5.46
C THR A 79 -0.69 7.80 -4.73
N GLY A 80 -1.74 7.45 -5.49
CA GLY A 80 -3.05 7.12 -4.95
C GLY A 80 -3.02 5.90 -4.03
N SER A 81 -2.31 4.83 -4.39
CA SER A 81 -2.20 3.64 -3.55
C SER A 81 -1.46 3.91 -2.24
N GLY A 82 -0.36 4.67 -2.28
CA GLY A 82 0.39 5.08 -1.10
C GLY A 82 -0.45 5.93 -0.14
N ILE A 83 -1.15 6.94 -0.66
CA ILE A 83 -2.03 7.82 0.14
C ILE A 83 -3.22 7.05 0.72
N ALA A 84 -3.90 6.23 -0.09
CA ALA A 84 -5.03 5.42 0.36
C ALA A 84 -4.60 4.47 1.47
N THR A 85 -3.47 3.79 1.28
CA THR A 85 -2.87 2.87 2.26
C THR A 85 -2.54 3.59 3.56
N TYR A 86 -1.83 4.72 3.50
CA TYR A 86 -1.53 5.55 4.68
C TYR A 86 -2.80 5.95 5.44
N THR A 87 -3.82 6.43 4.71
CA THR A 87 -5.06 6.96 5.29
C THR A 87 -5.87 5.88 5.97
N VAL A 88 -6.20 4.80 5.26
CA VAL A 88 -6.98 3.67 5.79
C VAL A 88 -6.24 3.02 6.95
N ARG A 89 -4.92 2.84 6.83
CA ARG A 89 -4.12 2.24 7.90
C ARG A 89 -4.08 3.11 9.15
N SER A 90 -3.89 4.41 9.01
CA SER A 90 -3.87 5.32 10.16
C SER A 90 -5.18 5.27 10.95
N LEU A 91 -6.32 5.20 10.25
CA LEU A 91 -7.63 5.05 10.88
C LEU A 91 -7.75 3.70 11.60
N LEU A 92 -7.50 2.59 10.91
CA LEU A 92 -7.67 1.25 11.47
C LEU A 92 -6.71 0.97 12.64
N LEU A 93 -5.47 1.46 12.58
CA LEU A 93 -4.52 1.32 13.67
C LEU A 93 -4.92 2.17 14.89
N THR A 94 -5.37 3.40 14.67
CA THR A 94 -5.83 4.31 15.75
C THR A 94 -7.06 3.78 16.47
N PHE A 95 -8.00 3.16 15.77
CA PHE A 95 -9.20 2.58 16.40
C PHE A 95 -9.03 1.11 16.81
N GLY A 96 -7.93 0.46 16.39
CA GLY A 96 -7.70 -0.97 16.59
C GLY A 96 -6.44 -1.27 17.42
N PRO A 97 -5.45 -1.99 16.85
CA PRO A 97 -4.34 -2.57 17.61
C PRO A 97 -3.37 -1.53 18.21
N MET A 98 -3.43 -0.27 17.79
CA MET A 98 -2.60 0.82 18.32
C MET A 98 -3.40 1.91 19.04
N ARG A 99 -4.65 1.65 19.45
CA ARG A 99 -5.52 2.64 20.11
C ARG A 99 -4.97 3.32 21.36
N ASN A 100 -4.02 2.68 22.04
CA ASN A 100 -3.38 3.19 23.26
C ASN A 100 -1.91 3.61 23.03
N GLN A 101 -1.49 3.74 21.76
CA GLN A 101 -0.14 4.17 21.40
C GLN A 101 -0.10 5.66 21.06
N PRO A 102 1.07 6.32 21.14
CA PRO A 102 1.24 7.68 20.67
C PRO A 102 0.88 7.81 19.18
N ALA A 103 0.22 8.92 18.81
CA ALA A 103 -0.13 9.20 17.41
C ALA A 103 1.09 9.15 16.46
N ARG A 104 2.26 9.55 16.97
CA ARG A 104 3.53 9.47 16.24
C ARG A 104 3.88 8.03 15.83
N ASP A 105 3.62 7.04 16.66
CA ASP A 105 3.94 5.65 16.34
C ASP A 105 2.99 5.08 15.29
N VAL A 106 1.72 5.45 15.35
CA VAL A 106 0.74 5.12 14.30
C VAL A 106 1.17 5.76 12.98
N ALA A 107 1.47 7.06 12.98
CA ALA A 107 1.91 7.78 11.78
C ALA A 107 3.18 7.17 11.19
N ASN A 108 4.17 6.82 12.01
CA ASN A 108 5.41 6.20 11.55
C ASN A 108 5.17 4.85 10.86
N LEU A 109 4.34 3.97 11.45
CA LEU A 109 4.04 2.68 10.84
C LEU A 109 3.22 2.84 9.56
N SER A 110 2.20 3.70 9.58
CA SER A 110 1.40 4.01 8.38
C SER A 110 2.24 4.60 7.26
N MET A 111 3.16 5.52 7.56
CA MET A 111 4.07 6.09 6.55
C MET A 111 5.01 5.03 5.98
N ALA A 112 5.65 4.24 6.84
CA ALA A 112 6.61 3.23 6.38
C ALA A 112 5.95 2.19 5.46
N THR A 113 4.74 1.77 5.79
CA THR A 113 4.00 0.76 5.01
C THR A 113 3.28 1.37 3.80
N GLY A 114 2.78 2.62 3.89
CA GLY A 114 2.30 3.36 2.73
C GLY A 114 3.40 3.61 1.68
N ALA A 115 4.64 3.83 2.13
CA ALA A 115 5.80 3.89 1.25
C ALA A 115 6.08 2.54 0.58
N VAL A 116 5.89 1.41 1.28
CA VAL A 116 6.02 0.08 0.66
C VAL A 116 4.99 -0.09 -0.47
N ALA A 117 3.73 0.23 -0.24
CA ALA A 117 2.69 0.13 -1.28
C ALA A 117 3.04 0.95 -2.53
N LEU A 118 3.49 2.20 -2.33
CA LEU A 118 3.94 3.06 -3.41
C LEU A 118 5.15 2.48 -4.16
N LEU A 119 6.15 1.96 -3.43
CA LEU A 119 7.34 1.39 -4.06
C LEU A 119 7.05 0.09 -4.82
N VAL A 120 6.10 -0.71 -4.34
CA VAL A 120 5.65 -1.92 -5.06
C VAL A 120 5.03 -1.51 -6.38
N ASP A 121 4.14 -0.53 -6.39
CA ASP A 121 3.48 -0.09 -7.62
C ASP A 121 4.47 0.53 -8.62
N ILE A 122 5.50 1.26 -8.16
CA ILE A 122 6.52 1.85 -9.05
C ILE A 122 7.45 0.82 -9.70
N TYR A 123 7.83 -0.24 -8.98
CA TYR A 123 8.95 -1.11 -9.38
C TYR A 123 8.58 -2.55 -9.67
N LEU A 124 7.45 -3.02 -9.15
CA LEU A 124 7.00 -4.41 -9.27
C LEU A 124 5.70 -4.53 -10.06
N TYR A 125 5.14 -3.41 -10.51
CA TYR A 125 3.91 -3.30 -11.28
C TYR A 125 4.04 -2.34 -12.45
#